data_AF-A0A5D3A202-F1
#
_entry.id   AF-A0A5D3A202-F1
#
_cell.length_a   1.000
_cell.length_b   1.000
_cell.length_c   1.000
_cell.angle_alpha   90.00
_cell.angle_beta   90.00
_cell.angle_gamma   90.00
#
_symmetry.space_group_name_H-M   'P 1'
#
loop_
_entity.id
_entity.type
_entity.pdbx_description
1 polymer ?
#
loop_
_entity_poly.entity_id
_entity_poly.type
_entity_poly.pdbx_seq_one_letter_code
_entity_poly.pdbx_strand_id
1 'polypeptide(L)'
;MTALNPTVLACHGAFPFGQVSQFAGIQAIVENVAEANKVHIIDLAIKNGIQWTILIQALASRQHEYRLELLKITAVATEAKDLIDGTGKRLSSFAQSLGVPFAFKVVMVSDMLDLKEDFFELDAEETIVSYAAFAFRSMLVAPNRIENIMKVLRVMNPCLMVVTEVEANHNSPIFVNRFIEVLFYFSAYFDCIATCMEQDSKNREILESVFFGDGIRNMVAAEGTDRKVRNVKFDVWRAFFVRYGMEEAELSMSSKYQADLILKTFACGTCCTLDMNGKCLLVGWKGTPMLSISVWKFL
;
A
#
# COMPACT_ATOMS: atom_id res chain seq x y z
N MET A 1 -21.71 12.16 6.34
CA MET A 1 -21.09 11.18 5.43
C MET A 1 -19.85 11.81 4.83
N THR A 2 -18.66 11.50 5.36
CA THR A 2 -17.37 11.95 4.80
C THR A 2 -17.09 11.12 3.55
N ALA A 3 -17.49 11.67 2.39
CA ALA A 3 -17.32 11.04 1.09
C ALA A 3 -15.83 10.85 0.76
N LEU A 4 -15.49 9.78 0.04
CA LEU A 4 -14.17 9.64 -0.56
C LEU A 4 -13.89 10.85 -1.46
N ASN A 5 -12.64 11.31 -1.47
CA ASN A 5 -12.21 12.40 -2.35
C ASN A 5 -12.47 11.99 -3.82
N PRO A 6 -13.34 12.72 -4.56
CA PRO A 6 -13.73 12.35 -5.93
C PRO A 6 -12.54 12.24 -6.89
N THR A 7 -11.52 13.07 -6.69
CA THR A 7 -10.30 13.02 -7.49
C THR A 7 -9.51 11.74 -7.24
N VAL A 8 -9.40 11.29 -5.98
CA VAL A 8 -8.74 10.02 -5.65
C VAL A 8 -9.47 8.83 -6.27
N LEU A 9 -10.81 8.85 -6.27
CA LEU A 9 -11.62 7.85 -6.95
C LEU A 9 -11.43 7.86 -8.46
N ALA A 10 -11.44 9.04 -9.08
CA ALA A 10 -11.19 9.19 -10.51
C ALA A 10 -9.79 8.68 -10.89
N CYS A 11 -8.76 8.95 -10.07
CA CYS A 11 -7.41 8.43 -10.27
C CYS A 11 -7.37 6.90 -10.23
N HIS A 12 -8.04 6.31 -9.24
CA HIS A 12 -8.10 4.85 -9.07
C HIS A 12 -8.75 4.16 -10.27
N GLY A 13 -9.71 4.81 -10.93
CA GLY A 13 -10.32 4.33 -12.17
C GLY A 13 -9.59 4.71 -13.47
N ALA A 14 -8.70 5.70 -13.45
CA ALA A 14 -8.05 6.22 -14.67
C ALA A 14 -6.76 5.47 -15.04
N PHE A 15 -5.93 5.11 -14.06
CA PHE A 15 -4.66 4.42 -14.32
C PHE A 15 -4.40 3.25 -13.36
N PRO A 16 -3.72 2.19 -13.82
CA PRO A 16 -3.84 0.88 -13.18
C PRO A 16 -2.92 0.67 -11.98
N PHE A 17 -1.93 1.54 -11.73
CA PHE A 17 -0.84 1.26 -10.78
C PHE A 17 -1.34 0.87 -9.37
N GLY A 18 -2.32 1.61 -8.86
CA GLY A 18 -2.93 1.33 -7.56
C GLY A 18 -3.65 -0.01 -7.52
N GLN A 19 -4.48 -0.29 -8.53
CA GLN A 19 -5.22 -1.56 -8.62
C GLN A 19 -4.27 -2.75 -8.80
N VAL A 20 -3.30 -2.65 -9.71
CA VAL A 20 -2.28 -3.69 -9.92
C VAL A 20 -1.59 -4.04 -8.61
N SER A 21 -1.15 -3.02 -7.86
CA SER A 21 -0.46 -3.23 -6.59
C SER A 21 -1.36 -3.89 -5.55
N GLN A 22 -2.62 -3.45 -5.46
CA GLN A 22 -3.61 -3.98 -4.54
C GLN A 22 -3.93 -5.44 -4.86
N PHE A 23 -4.29 -5.78 -6.10
CA PHE A 23 -4.65 -7.15 -6.47
C PHE A 23 -3.48 -8.12 -6.34
N ALA A 24 -2.28 -7.74 -6.77
CA ALA A 24 -1.09 -8.59 -6.61
C ALA A 24 -0.74 -8.83 -5.14
N GLY A 25 -0.80 -7.79 -4.31
CA GLY A 25 -0.54 -7.87 -2.87
C GLY A 25 -1.59 -8.67 -2.12
N ILE A 26 -2.88 -8.43 -2.39
CA ILE A 26 -3.99 -9.18 -1.79
C ILE A 26 -3.95 -10.65 -2.20
N GLN A 27 -3.60 -10.98 -3.45
CA GLN A 27 -3.43 -12.37 -3.86
C GLN A 27 -2.37 -13.09 -3.03
N ALA A 28 -1.25 -12.43 -2.71
CA ALA A 28 -0.22 -12.99 -1.84
C ALA A 28 -0.75 -13.25 -0.41
N ILE A 29 -1.61 -12.37 0.10
CA ILE A 29 -2.29 -12.56 1.39
C ILE A 29 -3.22 -13.78 1.32
N VAL A 30 -4.09 -13.84 0.32
CA VAL A 30 -5.08 -14.91 0.15
C VAL A 30 -4.43 -16.29 0.16
N GLU A 31 -3.26 -16.42 -0.49
CA GLU A 31 -2.49 -17.65 -0.54
C GLU A 31 -1.83 -17.99 0.81
N ASN A 32 -1.27 -17.01 1.51
CA ASN A 32 -0.58 -17.26 2.79
C ASN A 32 -1.55 -17.42 3.98
N VAL A 33 -2.84 -17.14 3.80
CA VAL A 33 -3.87 -17.39 4.82
C VAL A 33 -4.87 -18.46 4.39
N ALA A 34 -4.56 -19.24 3.33
CA ALA A 34 -5.45 -20.24 2.70
C ALA A 34 -6.17 -21.15 3.70
N GLU A 35 -5.42 -21.63 4.68
CA GLU A 35 -5.84 -22.63 5.66
C GLU A 35 -6.22 -22.01 7.02
N ALA A 36 -6.12 -20.68 7.15
CA ALA A 36 -6.41 -19.99 8.40
C ALA A 36 -7.92 -19.73 8.58
N ASN A 37 -8.45 -20.10 9.73
CA ASN A 37 -9.85 -19.84 10.09
C ASN A 37 -10.03 -18.46 10.74
N LYS A 38 -9.02 -17.92 11.42
CA LYS A 38 -9.00 -16.56 11.95
C LYS A 38 -7.84 -15.78 11.34
N VAL A 39 -8.15 -14.67 10.68
CA VAL A 39 -7.16 -13.83 9.99
C VAL A 39 -7.19 -12.43 10.57
N HIS A 40 -6.02 -11.93 10.99
CA HIS A 40 -5.87 -10.58 11.52
C HIS A 40 -4.94 -9.74 10.62
N ILE A 41 -5.52 -8.78 9.93
CA ILE A 41 -4.79 -7.82 9.11
C ILE A 41 -4.40 -6.61 9.95
N ILE A 42 -3.12 -6.28 9.93
CA ILE A 42 -2.54 -5.06 10.49
C ILE A 42 -2.23 -4.10 9.34
N ASP A 43 -3.10 -3.12 9.11
CA ASP A 43 -2.89 -2.10 8.08
C ASP A 43 -2.22 -0.86 8.68
N LEU A 44 -0.99 -0.60 8.26
CA LEU A 44 -0.18 0.52 8.76
C LEU A 44 -0.58 1.88 8.16
N ALA A 45 -1.42 1.91 7.12
CA ALA A 45 -1.85 3.12 6.44
C ALA A 45 -3.12 2.91 5.58
N ILE A 46 -4.26 2.60 6.21
CA ILE A 46 -5.47 2.09 5.53
C ILE A 46 -6.09 2.97 4.44
N LYS A 47 -5.88 4.29 4.50
CA LYS A 47 -6.49 5.27 3.58
C LYS A 47 -8.01 5.04 3.44
N ASN A 48 -8.46 4.59 2.27
CA ASN A 48 -9.88 4.36 1.98
C ASN A 48 -10.34 2.90 2.14
N GLY A 49 -9.42 1.96 2.39
CA GLY A 49 -9.70 0.55 2.65
C GLY A 49 -10.11 -0.29 1.43
N ILE A 50 -9.99 0.20 0.20
CA ILE A 50 -10.45 -0.54 -1.01
C ILE A 50 -9.72 -1.88 -1.20
N GLN A 51 -8.46 -1.99 -0.78
CA GLN A 51 -7.72 -3.25 -0.77
C GLN A 51 -8.44 -4.33 0.06
N TRP A 52 -9.16 -3.94 1.11
CA TRP A 52 -9.85 -4.87 2.00
C TRP A 52 -11.18 -5.34 1.42
N THR A 53 -11.82 -4.57 0.54
CA THR A 53 -12.99 -5.10 -0.19
C THR A 53 -12.56 -6.21 -1.14
N ILE A 54 -11.37 -6.12 -1.75
CA ILE A 54 -10.81 -7.19 -2.59
C ILE A 54 -10.56 -8.45 -1.75
N LEU A 55 -9.94 -8.29 -0.57
CA LEU A 55 -9.68 -9.43 0.34
C LEU A 55 -10.97 -10.08 0.83
N ILE A 56 -11.94 -9.28 1.30
CA ILE A 56 -13.23 -9.78 1.79
C ILE A 56 -13.92 -10.60 0.69
N GLN A 57 -13.96 -10.10 -0.55
CA GLN A 57 -14.56 -10.81 -1.68
C GLN A 57 -13.84 -12.13 -1.98
N ALA A 58 -12.50 -12.13 -1.95
CA ALA A 58 -11.71 -13.34 -2.18
C ALA A 58 -11.94 -14.38 -1.07
N LEU A 59 -11.99 -13.97 0.19
CA LEU A 59 -12.23 -14.85 1.33
C LEU A 59 -13.67 -15.38 1.37
N ALA A 60 -14.66 -14.59 0.97
CA ALA A 60 -16.05 -15.01 0.85
C ALA A 60 -16.25 -16.13 -0.19
N SER A 61 -15.36 -16.20 -1.19
CA SER A 61 -15.42 -17.18 -2.29
C SER A 61 -14.61 -18.45 -2.02
N ARG A 62 -14.09 -18.63 -0.79
CA ARG A 62 -13.27 -19.79 -0.43
C ARG A 62 -14.05 -21.10 -0.38
N GLN A 63 -13.32 -22.20 -0.54
CA GLN A 63 -13.84 -23.55 -0.37
C GLN A 63 -14.29 -23.78 1.08
N HIS A 64 -15.37 -24.56 1.25
CA HIS A 64 -16.02 -24.76 2.54
C HIS A 64 -15.16 -25.45 3.61
N GLU A 65 -14.11 -26.18 3.22
CA GLU A 65 -13.24 -26.91 4.15
C GLU A 65 -12.46 -25.99 5.10
N TYR A 66 -12.13 -24.77 4.67
CA TYR A 66 -11.43 -23.75 5.47
C TYR A 66 -12.34 -22.56 5.73
N ARG A 67 -13.42 -22.82 6.47
CA ARG A 67 -14.42 -21.79 6.79
C ARG A 67 -13.79 -20.70 7.67
N LEU A 68 -13.77 -19.48 7.15
CA LEU A 68 -13.36 -18.30 7.89
C LEU A 68 -14.32 -18.03 9.06
N GLU A 69 -13.79 -18.08 10.28
CA GLU A 69 -14.48 -17.76 11.52
C GLU A 69 -14.41 -16.27 11.86
N LEU A 70 -13.31 -15.60 11.51
CA LEU A 70 -13.16 -14.16 11.72
C LEU A 70 -12.10 -13.55 10.78
N LEU A 71 -12.48 -12.47 10.10
CA LEU A 71 -11.54 -11.50 9.55
C LEU A 71 -11.50 -10.27 10.45
N LYS A 72 -10.39 -10.05 11.15
CA LYS A 72 -10.13 -8.84 11.93
C LYS A 72 -9.22 -7.92 11.11
N ILE A 73 -9.59 -6.64 11.00
CA ILE A 73 -8.71 -5.61 10.41
C ILE A 73 -8.45 -4.54 11.46
N THR A 74 -7.17 -4.31 11.75
CA THR A 74 -6.72 -3.21 12.59
C THR A 74 -6.00 -2.17 11.75
N ALA A 75 -6.54 -0.95 11.71
CA ALA A 75 -5.90 0.19 11.10
C ALA A 75 -5.08 0.95 12.14
N VAL A 76 -3.79 1.13 11.89
CA VAL A 76 -2.91 1.98 12.70
C VAL A 76 -2.95 3.40 12.15
N ALA A 77 -3.10 4.39 13.03
CA ALA A 77 -3.11 5.78 12.62
C ALA A 77 -2.63 6.75 13.70
N THR A 78 -2.09 7.88 13.25
CA THR A 78 -1.72 9.01 14.10
C THR A 78 -2.73 10.14 14.06
N GLU A 79 -3.62 10.13 13.08
CA GLU A 79 -4.60 11.19 12.83
C GLU A 79 -5.84 10.65 12.12
N ALA A 80 -6.82 11.53 11.85
CA ALA A 80 -7.98 11.23 11.01
C ALA A 80 -8.88 10.06 11.47
N LYS A 81 -9.00 9.84 12.79
CA LYS A 81 -9.81 8.75 13.37
C LYS A 81 -11.23 8.67 12.78
N ASP A 82 -11.95 9.79 12.67
CA ASP A 82 -13.33 9.80 12.16
C ASP A 82 -13.44 9.31 10.71
N LEU A 83 -12.43 9.59 9.88
CA LEU A 83 -12.37 9.10 8.49
C LEU A 83 -12.14 7.59 8.45
N ILE A 84 -11.26 7.10 9.33
CA ILE A 84 -10.93 5.68 9.45
C ILE A 84 -12.11 4.90 10.02
N ASP A 85 -12.80 5.41 11.03
CA ASP A 85 -14.03 4.83 11.57
C ASP A 85 -15.12 4.76 10.48
N GLY A 86 -15.21 5.79 9.62
CA GLY A 86 -16.05 5.77 8.43
C GLY A 86 -15.69 4.66 7.44
N THR A 87 -14.39 4.42 7.22
CA THR A 87 -13.90 3.29 6.42
C THR A 87 -14.24 1.95 7.06
N GLY A 88 -14.02 1.80 8.36
CA GLY A 88 -14.37 0.61 9.13
C GLY A 88 -15.84 0.24 8.99
N LYS A 89 -16.75 1.21 9.15
CA LYS A 89 -18.20 1.01 8.97
C LYS A 89 -18.54 0.50 7.56
N ARG A 90 -17.93 1.09 6.51
CA ARG A 90 -18.14 0.65 5.12
C ARG A 90 -17.66 -0.79 4.90
N LEU A 91 -16.48 -1.13 5.44
CA LEU A 91 -15.95 -2.50 5.36
C LEU A 91 -16.82 -3.49 6.12
N SER A 92 -17.30 -3.14 7.32
CA SER A 92 -18.23 -3.98 8.08
C SER A 92 -19.52 -4.24 7.32
N SER A 93 -20.13 -3.21 6.73
CA SER A 93 -21.33 -3.38 5.90
C SER A 93 -21.07 -4.25 4.67
N PHE A 94 -19.92 -4.09 4.01
CA PHE A 94 -19.55 -4.90 2.86
C PHE A 94 -19.31 -6.38 3.24
N ALA A 95 -18.56 -6.64 4.31
CA ALA A 95 -18.35 -7.99 4.84
C ALA A 95 -19.67 -8.66 5.23
N GLN A 96 -20.57 -7.92 5.90
CA GLN A 96 -21.91 -8.40 6.25
C GLN A 96 -22.71 -8.80 5.01
N SER A 97 -22.65 -8.01 3.92
CA SER A 97 -23.37 -8.32 2.68
C SER A 97 -22.89 -9.61 2.00
N LEU A 98 -21.68 -10.06 2.30
CA LEU A 98 -21.08 -11.30 1.81
C LEU A 98 -21.08 -12.43 2.84
N GLY A 99 -21.69 -12.21 4.01
CA GLY A 99 -21.75 -13.20 5.09
C GLY A 99 -20.40 -13.50 5.75
N VAL A 100 -19.42 -12.60 5.62
CA VAL A 100 -18.08 -12.76 6.22
C VAL A 100 -18.09 -12.26 7.66
N PRO A 101 -17.76 -13.11 8.67
CA PRO A 101 -17.59 -12.65 10.04
C PRO A 101 -16.43 -11.66 10.12
N PHE A 102 -16.69 -10.46 10.64
CA PHE A 102 -15.76 -9.35 10.49
C PHE A 102 -15.68 -8.47 11.73
N ALA A 103 -14.46 -8.07 12.09
CA ALA A 103 -14.18 -7.08 13.12
C ALA A 103 -13.25 -5.99 12.58
N PHE A 104 -13.51 -4.74 12.96
CA PHE A 104 -12.65 -3.61 12.62
C PHE A 104 -12.23 -2.86 13.86
N LYS A 105 -10.94 -2.53 13.96
CA LYS A 105 -10.36 -1.80 15.07
C LYS A 105 -9.44 -0.68 14.56
N VAL A 106 -9.38 0.40 15.31
CA VAL A 106 -8.42 1.49 15.09
C VAL A 106 -7.47 1.55 16.27
N VAL A 107 -6.17 1.47 15.99
CA VAL A 107 -5.11 1.74 16.96
C VAL A 107 -4.61 3.16 16.71
N MET A 108 -5.00 4.07 17.60
CA MET A 108 -4.56 5.46 17.57
C MET A 108 -3.34 5.64 18.45
N VAL A 109 -2.27 6.21 17.90
CA VAL A 109 -1.06 6.59 18.63
C VAL A 109 -0.70 8.03 18.32
N SER A 110 -0.08 8.76 19.26
CA SER A 110 0.33 10.16 18.99
C SER A 110 1.53 10.20 18.04
N ASP A 111 2.49 9.31 18.25
CA ASP A 111 3.60 9.05 17.33
C ASP A 111 3.73 7.53 17.10
N MET A 112 4.26 7.12 15.95
CA MET A 112 4.56 5.70 15.68
C MET A 112 5.62 5.11 16.63
N LEU A 113 6.37 5.96 17.35
CA LEU A 113 7.22 5.54 18.47
C LEU A 113 6.44 5.01 19.68
N ASP A 114 5.18 5.41 19.85
CA ASP A 114 4.34 4.98 20.97
C ASP A 114 3.61 3.67 20.69
N LEU A 115 3.73 3.13 19.47
CA LEU A 115 3.08 1.89 19.06
C LEU A 115 3.63 0.70 19.86
N LYS A 116 2.73 -0.13 20.37
CA LYS A 116 3.02 -1.34 21.16
C LYS A 116 2.14 -2.50 20.70
N GLU A 117 2.66 -3.71 20.85
CA GLU A 117 2.00 -4.97 20.54
C GLU A 117 0.67 -5.15 21.31
N ASP A 118 0.62 -4.72 22.57
CA ASP A 118 -0.56 -4.84 23.44
C ASP A 118 -1.79 -4.10 22.88
N PHE A 119 -1.58 -3.10 22.01
CA PHE A 119 -2.68 -2.35 21.41
C PHE A 119 -3.47 -3.14 20.39
N PHE A 120 -2.94 -4.28 19.91
CA PHE A 120 -3.56 -5.03 18.82
C PHE A 120 -4.57 -6.09 19.28
N GLU A 121 -4.61 -6.44 20.58
CA GLU A 121 -5.50 -7.49 21.12
C GLU A 121 -5.42 -8.78 20.29
N LEU A 122 -4.19 -9.31 20.20
CA LEU A 122 -3.91 -10.52 19.43
C LEU A 122 -4.56 -11.74 20.08
N ASP A 123 -5.18 -12.58 19.27
CA ASP A 123 -5.59 -13.93 19.64
C ASP A 123 -4.50 -14.91 19.18
N ALA A 124 -4.12 -15.87 20.02
CA ALA A 124 -3.12 -16.88 19.69
C ALA A 124 -3.53 -17.79 18.52
N GLU A 125 -4.82 -17.87 18.23
CA GLU A 125 -5.38 -18.63 17.09
C GLU A 125 -5.43 -17.81 15.78
N GLU A 126 -5.10 -16.51 15.83
CA GLU A 126 -5.11 -15.65 14.63
C GLU A 126 -3.84 -15.80 13.80
N THR A 127 -4.02 -15.96 12.49
CA THR A 127 -2.94 -15.75 11.52
C THR A 127 -2.83 -14.27 11.20
N ILE A 128 -1.71 -13.67 11.60
CA ILE A 128 -1.48 -12.23 11.47
C ILE A 128 -0.79 -11.92 10.13
N VAL A 129 -1.27 -10.89 9.44
CA VAL A 129 -0.66 -10.35 8.22
C VAL A 129 -0.47 -8.85 8.38
N SER A 130 0.71 -8.34 8.04
CA SER A 130 0.97 -6.91 7.99
C SER A 130 0.85 -6.37 6.57
N TYR A 131 0.27 -5.19 6.42
CA TYR A 131 0.11 -4.51 5.14
C TYR A 131 0.55 -3.05 5.24
N ALA A 132 1.47 -2.67 4.36
CA ALA A 132 2.15 -1.39 4.39
C ALA A 132 2.21 -0.76 2.99
N ALA A 133 1.08 -0.19 2.54
CA ALA A 133 1.05 0.57 1.30
C ALA A 133 1.38 2.05 1.55
N PHE A 134 2.57 2.47 1.11
CA PHE A 134 3.11 3.83 1.24
C PHE A 134 3.29 4.30 2.69
N ALA A 135 3.35 3.37 3.64
CA ALA A 135 3.48 3.69 5.06
C ALA A 135 4.90 4.18 5.38
N PHE A 136 5.92 3.45 4.93
CA PHE A 136 7.30 3.65 5.37
C PHE A 136 7.93 4.92 4.78
N ARG A 137 7.64 5.28 3.53
CA ARG A 137 8.14 6.52 2.92
C ARG A 137 7.89 7.78 3.74
N SER A 138 6.76 7.86 4.44
CA SER A 138 6.41 9.01 5.29
C SER A 138 7.30 9.15 6.52
N MET A 139 7.98 8.07 6.91
CA MET A 139 8.82 7.97 8.10
C MET A 139 10.32 8.03 7.80
N LEU A 140 10.73 8.21 6.53
CA LEU A 140 12.14 8.36 6.16
C LEU A 140 12.84 9.57 6.80
N VAL A 141 12.08 10.58 7.26
CA VAL A 141 12.60 11.72 8.03
C VAL A 141 12.95 11.33 9.48
N ALA A 142 12.28 10.32 10.02
CA ALA A 142 12.43 9.84 11.39
C ALA A 142 12.53 8.30 11.41
N PRO A 143 13.68 7.73 11.02
CA PRO A 143 13.84 6.29 10.84
C PRO A 143 13.51 5.46 12.08
N ASN A 144 13.72 6.02 13.28
CA ASN A 144 13.36 5.43 14.58
C ASN A 144 11.89 4.99 14.67
N ARG A 145 10.97 5.65 13.96
CA ARG A 145 9.57 5.22 13.85
C ARG A 145 9.44 3.88 13.14
N ILE A 146 10.16 3.72 12.03
CA ILE A 146 10.20 2.46 11.30
C ILE A 146 10.85 1.39 12.17
N GLU A 147 11.94 1.71 12.88
CA GLU A 147 12.59 0.77 13.81
C GLU A 147 11.63 0.29 14.90
N ASN A 148 10.79 1.17 15.46
CA ASN A 148 9.78 0.78 16.44
C ASN A 148 8.72 -0.15 15.83
N ILE A 149 8.20 0.20 14.65
CA ILE A 149 7.24 -0.66 13.93
C ILE A 149 7.84 -2.04 13.66
N MET A 150 9.10 -2.11 13.22
CA MET A 150 9.77 -3.39 12.98
C MET A 150 9.92 -4.23 14.26
N LYS A 151 10.18 -3.60 15.42
CA LYS A 151 10.21 -4.29 16.72
C LYS A 151 8.86 -4.86 17.09
N VAL A 152 7.79 -4.05 16.97
CA VAL A 152 6.42 -4.47 17.26
C VAL A 152 6.02 -5.62 16.32
N LEU A 153 6.23 -5.47 15.01
CA LEU A 153 5.93 -6.51 14.03
C LEU A 153 6.71 -7.80 14.30
N ARG A 154 7.96 -7.72 14.74
CA ARG A 154 8.74 -8.92 15.10
C ARG A 154 8.14 -9.66 16.29
N VAL A 155 7.61 -8.95 17.30
CA VAL A 155 6.91 -9.57 18.44
C VAL A 155 5.58 -10.20 18.00
N MET A 156 4.82 -9.51 17.13
CA MET A 156 3.55 -10.02 16.61
C MET A 156 3.73 -11.19 15.63
N ASN A 157 4.93 -11.36 15.06
CA ASN A 157 5.30 -12.45 14.16
C ASN A 157 4.28 -12.72 13.02
N PRO A 158 3.98 -11.72 12.16
CA PRO A 158 3.06 -11.93 11.05
C PRO A 158 3.60 -13.01 10.10
N CYS A 159 2.71 -13.85 9.57
CA CYS A 159 3.10 -14.87 8.58
C CYS A 159 3.56 -14.24 7.26
N LEU A 160 3.16 -12.99 7.02
CA LEU A 160 3.47 -12.22 5.83
C LEU A 160 3.40 -10.72 6.10
N MET A 161 4.33 -9.95 5.53
CA MET A 161 4.20 -8.51 5.37
C MET A 161 4.20 -8.14 3.89
N VAL A 162 3.15 -7.45 3.43
CA VAL A 162 3.07 -6.92 2.06
C VAL A 162 3.38 -5.43 2.06
N VAL A 163 4.32 -5.00 1.23
CA VAL A 163 4.78 -3.63 1.14
C VAL A 163 4.59 -3.10 -0.27
N THR A 164 3.99 -1.92 -0.40
CA THR A 164 3.91 -1.17 -1.66
C THR A 164 4.54 0.19 -1.49
N GLU A 165 5.52 0.55 -2.32
CA GLU A 165 6.22 1.83 -2.24
C GLU A 165 6.39 2.49 -3.62
N VAL A 166 6.72 3.78 -3.61
CA VAL A 166 7.03 4.53 -4.84
C VAL A 166 8.43 4.16 -5.33
N GLU A 167 8.56 3.78 -6.60
CA GLU A 167 9.81 3.34 -7.20
C GLU A 167 10.63 4.49 -7.79
N ALA A 168 11.05 5.44 -6.94
CA ALA A 168 11.86 6.58 -7.35
C ALA A 168 12.76 7.11 -6.23
N ASN A 169 13.96 7.61 -6.56
CA ASN A 169 14.88 8.18 -5.58
C ASN A 169 14.71 9.69 -5.39
N HIS A 170 13.63 10.10 -4.74
CA HIS A 170 13.38 11.51 -4.39
C HIS A 170 14.03 11.94 -3.07
N ASN A 171 14.96 11.15 -2.53
CA ASN A 171 15.62 11.42 -1.26
C ASN A 171 17.12 11.72 -1.37
N SER A 172 17.64 11.93 -2.58
CA SER A 172 19.02 12.36 -2.78
C SER A 172 19.33 13.65 -1.98
N PRO A 173 20.46 13.71 -1.24
CA PRO A 173 20.90 14.93 -0.57
C PRO A 173 21.40 15.99 -1.58
N ILE A 174 21.82 15.57 -2.78
CA ILE A 174 22.24 16.45 -3.85
C ILE A 174 20.99 16.92 -4.61
N PHE A 175 20.76 18.24 -4.61
CA PHE A 175 19.60 18.88 -5.25
C PHE A 175 19.44 18.49 -6.72
N VAL A 176 20.51 18.60 -7.52
CA VAL A 176 20.45 18.35 -8.98
C VAL A 176 19.98 16.92 -9.27
N ASN A 177 20.52 15.93 -8.57
CA ASN A 177 20.09 14.53 -8.73
C ASN A 177 18.61 14.36 -8.36
N ARG A 178 18.18 14.99 -7.26
CA ARG A 178 16.78 14.92 -6.81
C ARG A 178 15.84 15.61 -7.80
N PHE A 179 16.21 16.77 -8.31
CA PHE A 179 15.44 17.52 -9.31
C PHE A 179 15.27 16.71 -10.59
N ILE A 180 16.35 16.12 -11.10
CA ILE A 180 16.32 15.28 -12.31
C ILE A 180 15.40 14.06 -12.11
N GLU A 181 15.52 13.36 -10.97
CA GLU A 181 14.68 12.21 -10.69
C GLU A 181 13.19 12.61 -10.61
N VAL A 182 12.86 13.69 -9.88
CA VAL A 182 11.48 14.20 -9.78
C VAL A 182 10.95 14.59 -11.17
N LEU A 183 11.75 15.27 -12.00
CA LEU A 183 11.34 15.69 -13.34
C LEU A 183 10.95 14.49 -14.20
N PHE A 184 11.80 13.46 -14.28
CA PHE A 184 11.52 12.27 -15.10
C PHE A 184 10.35 11.45 -14.54
N TYR A 185 10.31 11.24 -13.23
CA TYR A 185 9.23 10.49 -12.59
C TYR A 185 7.86 11.15 -12.80
N PHE A 186 7.77 12.47 -12.58
CA PHE A 186 6.51 13.18 -12.82
C PHE A 186 6.21 13.35 -14.31
N SER A 187 7.21 13.43 -15.19
CA SER A 187 6.96 13.43 -16.64
C SER A 187 6.24 12.14 -17.08
N ALA A 188 6.65 10.98 -16.55
CA ALA A 188 5.93 9.72 -16.80
C ALA A 188 4.48 9.76 -16.27
N TYR A 189 4.26 10.32 -15.09
CA TYR A 189 2.91 10.50 -14.54
C TYR A 189 2.04 11.46 -15.36
N PHE A 190 2.58 12.60 -15.78
CA PHE A 190 1.84 13.58 -16.57
C PHE A 190 1.53 13.03 -17.97
N ASP A 191 2.43 12.25 -18.57
CA ASP A 191 2.15 11.51 -19.82
C ASP A 191 1.05 10.44 -19.62
N CYS A 192 1.09 9.72 -18.49
CA CYS A 192 0.03 8.79 -18.11
C CYS A 192 -1.33 9.49 -17.96
N ILE A 193 -1.38 10.61 -17.23
CA ILE A 193 -2.60 11.39 -17.03
C ILE A 193 -3.13 11.90 -18.37
N ALA A 194 -2.26 12.47 -19.22
CA ALA A 194 -2.65 12.95 -20.54
C ALA A 194 -3.23 11.84 -21.43
N THR A 195 -2.76 10.60 -21.26
CA THR A 195 -3.26 9.43 -21.98
C THR A 195 -4.59 8.91 -21.41
N CYS A 196 -4.78 9.00 -20.09
CA CYS A 196 -5.87 8.29 -19.40
C CYS A 196 -7.04 9.20 -18.98
N MET A 197 -6.87 10.51 -18.97
CA MET A 197 -7.86 11.47 -18.48
C MET A 197 -8.11 12.59 -19.49
N GLU A 198 -9.37 12.92 -19.68
CA GLU A 198 -9.80 14.04 -20.53
C GLU A 198 -9.15 15.36 -20.09
N GLN A 199 -8.82 16.20 -21.07
CA GLN A 199 -8.08 17.45 -20.86
C GLN A 199 -8.85 18.44 -19.97
N ASP A 200 -10.16 18.57 -20.15
CA ASP A 200 -11.00 19.51 -19.40
C ASP A 200 -11.55 18.92 -18.09
N SER A 201 -11.03 17.76 -17.66
CA SER A 201 -11.47 17.11 -16.44
C SER A 201 -11.03 17.88 -15.19
N LYS A 202 -11.99 18.31 -14.36
CA LYS A 202 -11.67 18.97 -13.09
C LYS A 202 -10.84 18.08 -12.15
N ASN A 203 -11.06 16.76 -12.21
CA ASN A 203 -10.27 15.80 -11.43
C ASN A 203 -8.81 15.76 -11.91
N ARG A 204 -8.57 15.85 -13.22
CA ARG A 204 -7.22 15.95 -13.78
C ARG A 204 -6.53 17.22 -13.29
N GLU A 205 -7.20 18.37 -13.38
CA GLU A 205 -6.65 19.65 -12.92
C GLU A 205 -6.26 19.58 -11.44
N ILE A 206 -7.13 19.05 -10.58
CA ILE A 206 -6.84 18.91 -9.14
C ILE A 206 -5.68 17.93 -8.90
N LEU A 207 -5.64 16.81 -9.62
CA LEU A 207 -4.54 15.84 -9.52
C LEU A 207 -3.19 16.47 -9.86
N GLU A 208 -3.10 17.15 -11.01
CA GLU A 208 -1.88 17.78 -11.50
C GLU A 208 -1.45 18.95 -10.61
N SER A 209 -2.38 19.87 -10.30
CA SER A 209 -2.05 21.14 -9.63
C SER A 209 -1.93 21.05 -8.11
N VAL A 210 -2.73 20.18 -7.46
CA VAL A 210 -2.76 20.06 -6.00
C VAL A 210 -1.96 18.83 -5.56
N PHE A 211 -2.39 17.62 -5.91
CA PHE A 211 -1.76 16.41 -5.40
C PHE A 211 -0.31 16.25 -5.86
N PHE A 212 -0.06 16.37 -7.16
CA PHE A 212 1.29 16.28 -7.71
C PHE A 212 2.06 17.59 -7.51
N GLY A 213 1.41 18.74 -7.69
CA GLY A 213 2.01 20.05 -7.43
C GLY A 213 2.59 20.19 -6.02
N ASP A 214 1.85 19.80 -4.97
CA ASP A 214 2.33 19.85 -3.59
C ASP A 214 3.49 18.88 -3.34
N GLY A 215 3.40 17.67 -3.88
CA GLY A 215 4.47 16.68 -3.82
C GLY A 215 5.76 17.20 -4.46
N ILE A 216 5.66 17.71 -5.70
CA ILE A 216 6.79 18.27 -6.45
C ILE A 216 7.40 19.45 -5.69
N ARG A 217 6.56 20.39 -5.23
CA ARG A 217 7.04 21.55 -4.44
C ARG A 217 7.80 21.10 -3.20
N ASN A 218 7.28 20.14 -2.44
CA ASN A 218 7.97 19.67 -1.24
C ASN A 218 9.28 18.93 -1.57
N MET A 219 9.30 18.11 -2.64
CA MET A 219 10.51 17.37 -3.02
C MET A 219 11.61 18.28 -3.58
N VAL A 220 11.26 19.34 -4.31
CA VAL A 220 12.23 20.21 -4.98
C VAL A 220 12.61 21.41 -4.12
N ALA A 221 11.63 22.11 -3.55
CA ALA A 221 11.84 23.43 -2.95
C ALA A 221 12.05 23.42 -1.43
N ALA A 222 11.79 22.29 -0.74
CA ALA A 222 12.05 22.17 0.69
C ALA A 222 13.36 21.41 0.97
N GLU A 223 13.96 21.67 2.12
CA GLU A 223 15.16 20.98 2.61
C GLU A 223 15.02 20.59 4.08
N GLY A 224 15.98 19.81 4.60
CA GLY A 224 16.02 19.42 6.00
C GLY A 224 14.72 18.75 6.47
N THR A 225 14.22 19.16 7.64
CA THR A 225 12.98 18.64 8.23
C THR A 225 11.72 19.10 7.51
N ASP A 226 11.78 20.18 6.73
CA ASP A 226 10.63 20.71 5.98
C ASP A 226 10.35 19.87 4.73
N ARG A 227 11.36 19.16 4.22
CA ARG A 227 11.18 18.15 3.16
C ARG A 227 10.64 16.84 3.73
N LYS A 228 9.31 16.73 3.71
CA LYS A 228 8.52 15.62 4.25
C LYS A 228 8.32 14.48 3.25
N VAL A 229 8.18 14.80 1.97
CA VAL A 229 7.94 13.83 0.90
C VAL A 229 9.27 13.27 0.44
N ARG A 230 9.54 12.01 0.79
CA ARG A 230 10.79 11.32 0.49
C ARG A 230 10.46 9.93 -0.02
N ASN A 231 11.09 9.54 -1.12
CA ASN A 231 10.96 8.20 -1.70
C ASN A 231 12.36 7.66 -1.96
N VAL A 232 12.49 6.34 -1.86
CA VAL A 232 13.70 5.60 -2.22
C VAL A 232 13.27 4.39 -3.05
N LYS A 233 14.17 3.92 -3.93
CA LYS A 233 13.95 2.72 -4.75
C LYS A 233 13.94 1.45 -3.90
N PHE A 234 13.36 0.39 -4.45
CA PHE A 234 13.17 -0.87 -3.74
C PHE A 234 14.46 -1.43 -3.12
N ASP A 235 15.62 -1.28 -3.77
CA ASP A 235 16.88 -1.82 -3.23
C ASP A 235 17.27 -1.23 -1.87
N VAL A 236 16.88 0.01 -1.59
CA VAL A 236 17.07 0.64 -0.27
C VAL A 236 16.13 0.01 0.76
N TRP A 237 14.88 -0.22 0.39
CA TRP A 237 13.91 -0.92 1.25
C TRP A 237 14.31 -2.36 1.51
N ARG A 238 14.81 -3.07 0.49
CA ARG A 238 15.34 -4.43 0.60
C ARG A 238 16.46 -4.50 1.63
N ALA A 239 17.47 -3.64 1.51
CA ALA A 239 18.57 -3.59 2.47
C ALA A 239 18.09 -3.25 3.89
N PHE A 240 17.09 -2.37 4.00
CA PHE A 240 16.48 -2.02 5.28
C PHE A 240 15.78 -3.22 5.93
N PHE A 241 14.86 -3.91 5.24
CA PHE A 241 14.13 -5.04 5.82
C PHE A 241 15.05 -6.23 6.16
N VAL A 242 16.08 -6.49 5.34
CA VAL A 242 17.09 -7.51 5.63
C VAL A 242 17.84 -7.21 6.94
N ARG A 243 18.19 -5.95 7.21
CA ARG A 243 18.81 -5.55 8.48
C ARG A 243 17.91 -5.82 9.69
N TYR A 244 16.60 -5.85 9.50
CA TYR A 244 15.63 -6.22 10.53
C TYR A 244 15.31 -7.71 10.54
N GLY A 245 16.17 -8.55 9.96
CA GLY A 245 16.06 -10.02 9.96
C GLY A 245 14.80 -10.51 9.25
N MET A 246 14.46 -9.87 8.14
CA MET A 246 13.43 -10.34 7.23
C MET A 246 14.05 -10.85 5.94
N GLU A 247 13.37 -11.78 5.30
CA GLU A 247 13.68 -12.24 3.96
C GLU A 247 12.58 -11.89 2.96
N GLU A 248 12.99 -11.61 1.73
CA GLU A 248 12.08 -11.36 0.61
C GLU A 248 11.41 -12.69 0.22
N ALA A 249 10.10 -12.75 0.34
CA ALA A 249 9.27 -13.88 -0.11
C ALA A 249 8.87 -13.69 -1.58
N GLU A 250 8.67 -14.80 -2.28
CA GLU A 250 8.31 -14.76 -3.69
C GLU A 250 6.83 -14.40 -3.88
N LEU A 251 6.56 -13.39 -4.72
CA LEU A 251 5.23 -13.18 -5.27
C LEU A 251 4.90 -14.31 -6.24
N SER A 252 3.81 -15.03 -5.96
CA SER A 252 3.40 -16.18 -6.75
C SER A 252 3.08 -15.81 -8.20
N MET A 253 3.01 -16.84 -9.05
CA MET A 253 2.53 -16.67 -10.42
C MET A 253 1.08 -16.17 -10.45
N SER A 254 0.26 -16.50 -9.45
CA SER A 254 -1.10 -15.97 -9.33
C SER A 254 -1.09 -14.47 -9.06
N SER A 255 -0.21 -13.97 -8.17
CA SER A 255 -0.08 -12.53 -7.92
C SER A 255 0.31 -11.77 -9.19
N LYS A 256 1.25 -12.30 -9.97
CA LYS A 256 1.64 -11.73 -11.27
C LYS A 256 0.50 -11.80 -12.29
N TYR A 257 -0.24 -12.91 -12.29
CA TYR A 257 -1.40 -13.08 -13.16
C TYR A 257 -2.53 -12.08 -12.82
N GLN A 258 -2.80 -11.84 -11.54
CA GLN A 258 -3.75 -10.83 -11.10
C GLN A 258 -3.32 -9.42 -11.56
N ALA A 259 -2.04 -9.08 -11.43
CA ALA A 259 -1.50 -7.83 -11.95
C ALA A 259 -1.74 -7.67 -13.47
N ASP A 260 -1.42 -8.71 -14.25
CA ASP A 260 -1.60 -8.73 -15.70
C ASP A 260 -3.08 -8.62 -16.11
N LEU A 261 -3.98 -9.33 -15.40
CA LEU A 261 -5.42 -9.21 -15.63
C LEU A 261 -5.93 -7.79 -15.40
N ILE A 262 -5.50 -7.14 -14.32
CA ILE A 262 -5.88 -5.76 -14.05
C ILE A 262 -5.37 -4.83 -15.14
N LEU A 263 -4.13 -4.98 -15.64
CA LEU A 263 -3.67 -4.16 -16.76
C LEU A 263 -4.59 -4.28 -17.98
N LYS A 264 -5.09 -5.48 -18.28
CA LYS A 264 -6.00 -5.72 -19.42
C LYS A 264 -7.37 -5.04 -19.27
N THR A 265 -7.78 -4.64 -18.06
CA THR A 265 -9.04 -3.91 -17.87
C THR A 265 -8.94 -2.42 -18.18
N PHE A 266 -7.73 -1.90 -18.40
CA PHE A 266 -7.48 -0.49 -18.70
C PHE A 266 -7.11 -0.32 -20.17
N ALA A 267 -7.68 0.70 -20.83
CA ALA A 267 -7.31 1.06 -22.21
C ALA A 267 -5.81 1.40 -22.34
N CYS A 268 -5.23 1.98 -21.29
CA CYS A 268 -3.81 2.31 -21.20
C CYS A 268 -2.92 1.15 -20.73
N GLY A 269 -3.49 -0.05 -20.51
CA GLY A 269 -2.77 -1.21 -19.99
C GLY A 269 -1.56 -1.61 -20.84
N THR A 270 -1.65 -1.45 -22.16
CA THR A 270 -0.56 -1.74 -23.10
C THR A 270 0.63 -0.76 -22.99
N CYS A 271 0.42 0.40 -22.37
CA CYS A 271 1.50 1.35 -22.05
C CYS A 271 2.18 1.02 -20.72
N CYS A 272 1.62 0.11 -19.92
CA CYS A 272 2.18 -0.28 -18.63
C CYS A 272 3.15 -1.45 -18.79
N THR A 273 4.11 -1.56 -17.89
CA THR A 273 5.04 -2.69 -17.81
C THR A 273 4.93 -3.40 -16.47
N LEU A 274 5.15 -4.71 -16.46
CA LEU A 274 5.32 -5.51 -15.25
C LEU A 274 6.71 -6.14 -15.32
N ASP A 275 7.58 -5.74 -14.41
CA ASP A 275 8.96 -6.21 -14.34
C ASP A 275 9.26 -6.83 -12.97
N MET A 276 10.35 -7.58 -12.87
CA MET A 276 10.81 -8.16 -11.61
C MET A 276 12.16 -7.56 -11.22
N ASN A 277 12.27 -7.06 -9.99
CA ASN A 277 13.56 -6.81 -9.34
C ASN A 277 13.72 -7.86 -8.23
N GLY A 278 14.42 -8.96 -8.51
CA GLY A 278 14.46 -10.11 -7.61
C GLY A 278 13.07 -10.75 -7.49
N LYS A 279 12.52 -10.80 -6.27
CA LYS A 279 11.18 -11.36 -6.00
C LYS A 279 10.09 -10.27 -5.92
N CYS A 280 10.45 -9.00 -6.04
CA CYS A 280 9.57 -7.85 -6.05
C CYS A 280 9.03 -7.59 -7.46
N LEU A 281 7.72 -7.36 -7.53
CA LEU A 281 7.02 -6.94 -8.74
C LEU A 281 7.10 -5.42 -8.86
N LEU A 282 7.52 -4.94 -10.02
CA LEU A 282 7.49 -3.53 -10.39
C LEU A 282 6.38 -3.32 -11.41
N VAL A 283 5.55 -2.29 -11.18
CA VAL A 283 4.61 -1.80 -12.19
C VAL A 283 5.10 -0.46 -12.71
N GLY A 284 5.25 -0.35 -14.03
CA GLY A 284 5.81 0.80 -14.72
C GLY A 284 4.88 1.42 -15.77
N TRP A 285 5.23 2.61 -16.23
CA TRP A 285 4.63 3.32 -17.35
C TRP A 285 5.67 3.59 -18.44
N LYS A 286 5.47 3.03 -19.63
CA LYS A 286 6.37 3.12 -20.79
C LYS A 286 7.84 2.87 -20.40
N GLY A 287 8.08 1.84 -19.58
CA GLY A 287 9.40 1.46 -19.10
C GLY A 287 9.93 2.26 -17.90
N THR A 288 9.20 3.27 -17.40
CA THR A 288 9.53 3.97 -16.14
C THR A 288 8.87 3.24 -14.97
N PRO A 289 9.60 2.64 -14.03
CA PRO A 289 9.02 2.01 -12.84
C PRO A 289 8.28 3.06 -11.98
N MET A 290 7.05 2.74 -11.58
CA MET A 290 6.21 3.65 -10.81
C MET A 290 6.08 3.18 -9.36
N LEU A 291 5.69 1.91 -9.17
CA LEU A 291 5.50 1.31 -7.85
C LEU A 291 6.22 -0.04 -7.75
N SER A 292 6.72 -0.35 -6.56
CA SER A 292 7.21 -1.67 -6.18
C SER A 292 6.25 -2.35 -5.22
N ILE A 293 6.01 -3.65 -5.45
CA ILE A 293 5.24 -4.53 -4.57
C ILE A 293 6.14 -5.68 -4.13
N SER A 294 6.35 -5.80 -2.82
CA SER A 294 7.22 -6.81 -2.24
C SER A 294 6.55 -7.48 -1.06
N VAL A 295 7.01 -8.69 -0.75
CA VAL A 295 6.45 -9.53 0.30
C VAL A 295 7.61 -10.01 1.16
N TRP A 296 7.39 -10.03 2.48
CA TRP A 296 8.45 -10.25 3.46
C TRP A 296 7.99 -11.19 4.57
N LYS A 297 8.93 -11.99 5.09
CA LYS A 297 8.75 -12.85 6.26
C LYS A 297 9.87 -12.60 7.25
N PHE A 298 9.58 -12.68 8.55
CA PHE A 298 10.63 -12.67 9.57
C PHE A 298 11.36 -14.01 9.58
N LEU A 299 12.68 -13.94 9.75
CA LEU A 299 13.56 -15.06 10.06
C LEU A 299 13.55 -15.37 11.57
#